data_AF-A0A433CB18-F1
#
_entry.id   AF-A0A433CB18-F1
#
_cell.length_a   1.000
_cell.length_b   1.000
_cell.length_c   1.000
_cell.angle_alpha   90.00
_cell.angle_beta   90.00
_cell.angle_gamma   90.00
#
_symmetry.space_group_name_H-M   'P 1'
#
loop_
_entity.id
_entity.type
_entity.pdbx_description
1 polymer ?
#
loop_
_entity_poly.entity_id
_entity_poly.type
_entity_poly.pdbx_seq_one_letter_code
_entity_poly.pdbx_strand_id
1 'polypeptide(L)'
;TGQSWWGVKEGAIDLVSIAEDVPAETKAKVEEIKKGLTDGSFAIWKGPIKDQAGKEILKKDEVADDKFLGGINFYVKGVEGKVPGGDKK
;
A
#
# COMPACT_ATOMS: atom_id res chain seq x y z
N THR A 1 11.44 -24.32 -0.79
CA THR A 1 11.87 -22.93 -0.50
C THR A 1 10.66 -22.03 -0.66
N GLY A 2 9.91 -21.81 0.42
CA GLY A 2 8.70 -20.99 0.38
C GLY A 2 9.04 -19.56 0.77
N GLN A 3 8.75 -18.60 -0.10
CA GLN A 3 8.73 -17.19 0.27
C GLN A 3 7.32 -16.90 0.81
N SER A 4 7.23 -16.45 2.06
CA SER A 4 5.95 -16.06 2.67
C SER A 4 5.85 -14.54 2.69
N TRP A 5 4.76 -14.01 2.14
CA TRP A 5 4.39 -12.60 2.20
C TRP A 5 3.06 -12.50 2.94
N TRP A 6 3.10 -12.18 4.23
CA TRP A 6 1.92 -12.16 5.10
C TRP A 6 1.59 -10.75 5.56
N GLY A 7 0.30 -10.42 5.59
CA GLY A 7 -0.21 -9.12 5.98
C GLY A 7 -1.36 -9.22 6.98
N VAL A 8 -2.33 -8.31 6.85
CA VAL A 8 -3.50 -8.23 7.74
C VAL A 8 -4.37 -9.48 7.65
N LYS A 9 -4.52 -10.05 6.44
CA LYS A 9 -5.28 -11.28 6.19
C LYS A 9 -4.79 -12.48 7.00
N GLU A 10 -3.46 -12.66 7.08
CA GLU A 10 -2.84 -13.75 7.84
C GLU A 10 -2.62 -13.40 9.32
N GLY A 11 -3.04 -12.21 9.77
CA GLY A 11 -2.82 -11.72 11.12
C GLY A 11 -1.36 -11.39 11.45
N ALA A 12 -0.50 -11.28 10.44
CA ALA A 12 0.91 -10.94 10.62
C ALA A 12 1.13 -9.43 10.84
N ILE A 13 0.19 -8.59 10.40
CA ILE A 13 0.19 -7.13 10.61
C ILE A 13 -1.16 -6.74 11.19
N ASP A 14 -1.16 -5.92 12.24
CA ASP A 14 -2.39 -5.40 12.85
C ASP A 14 -2.25 -3.94 13.27
N LEU A 15 -3.39 -3.25 13.36
CA LEU A 15 -3.52 -1.92 13.93
C LEU A 15 -3.92 -2.04 15.41
N VAL A 16 -2.97 -1.75 16.31
CA VAL A 16 -3.11 -2.02 17.75
C VAL A 16 -4.08 -1.07 18.46
N SER A 17 -4.04 0.24 18.16
CA SER A 17 -4.90 1.23 18.81
C SER A 17 -5.03 2.50 17.98
N ILE A 18 -6.20 3.15 18.05
CA ILE A 18 -6.45 4.49 17.50
C ILE A 18 -6.69 5.44 18.67
N ALA A 19 -6.05 6.62 18.64
CA ALA A 19 -6.19 7.62 19.70
C ALA A 19 -7.65 8.08 19.90
N GLU A 20 -7.97 8.47 21.13
CA GLU A 20 -9.35 8.81 21.53
C GLU A 20 -9.89 10.03 20.79
N ASP A 21 -9.01 11.00 20.49
CA ASP A 21 -9.30 12.26 19.80
C ASP A 21 -9.53 12.12 18.29
N VAL A 22 -9.28 10.94 17.70
CA VAL A 22 -9.63 10.68 16.31
C VAL A 22 -11.17 10.61 16.16
N PRO A 23 -11.77 11.40 15.25
CA PRO A 23 -13.21 11.42 15.03
C PRO A 23 -13.78 10.04 14.74
N ALA A 24 -15.02 9.78 15.19
CA ALA A 24 -15.70 8.50 15.03
C ALA A 24 -15.84 8.07 13.57
N GLU A 25 -16.08 9.03 12.66
CA GLU A 25 -16.16 8.76 11.22
C GLU A 25 -14.84 8.23 10.67
N THR A 26 -13.71 8.79 11.10
CA THR A 26 -12.38 8.33 10.70
C THR A 26 -12.09 6.94 11.25
N LYS A 27 -12.46 6.67 12.51
CA LYS A 27 -12.36 5.32 13.10
C LYS A 27 -13.15 4.29 12.29
N ALA A 28 -14.39 4.62 11.90
CA ALA A 28 -15.22 3.75 11.09
C ALA A 28 -14.60 3.44 9.71
N LYS A 29 -14.03 4.45 9.03
CA LYS A 29 -13.32 4.25 7.76
C LYS A 29 -12.10 3.36 7.89
N VAL A 30 -11.35 3.49 8.98
CA VAL A 30 -10.19 2.63 9.24
C VAL A 30 -10.61 1.18 9.44
N GLU A 31 -11.69 0.93 10.20
CA GLU A 31 -12.23 -0.41 10.39
C GLU A 31 -12.76 -1.03 9.08
N GLU A 32 -13.42 -0.23 8.23
CA GLU A 32 -13.87 -0.66 6.91
C GLU A 32 -12.69 -1.11 6.03
N ILE A 33 -11.64 -0.29 5.95
CA ILE A 33 -10.43 -0.62 5.18
C ILE A 33 -9.73 -1.84 5.78
N LYS A 34 -9.61 -1.93 7.11
CA LYS A 34 -9.01 -3.08 7.79
C LYS A 34 -9.75 -4.36 7.44
N LYS A 35 -11.08 -4.36 7.48
CA LYS A 35 -11.91 -5.49 7.05
C LYS A 35 -11.64 -5.85 5.60
N GLY A 36 -11.56 -4.85 4.71
CA GLY A 36 -11.24 -5.06 3.31
C GLY A 36 -9.84 -5.64 3.06
N LEU A 37 -8.86 -5.30 3.88
CA LEU A 37 -7.52 -5.89 3.84
C LEU A 37 -7.53 -7.34 4.36
N THR A 38 -8.36 -7.64 5.36
CA THR A 38 -8.51 -9.00 5.90
C THR A 38 -9.21 -9.94 4.91
N ASP A 39 -10.31 -9.50 4.30
CA ASP A 39 -11.10 -10.33 3.38
C ASP A 39 -10.60 -10.28 1.92
N GLY A 40 -9.71 -9.34 1.60
CA GLY A 40 -9.12 -9.15 0.28
C GLY A 40 -9.96 -8.32 -0.69
N SER A 41 -11.06 -7.70 -0.24
CA SER A 41 -11.86 -6.79 -1.06
C SER A 41 -11.20 -5.42 -1.26
N PHE A 42 -10.23 -5.05 -0.42
CA PHE A 42 -9.44 -3.82 -0.56
C PHE A 42 -8.00 -4.13 -0.93
N ALA A 43 -7.54 -3.59 -2.07
CA ALA A 43 -6.17 -3.71 -2.53
C ALA A 43 -5.47 -2.34 -2.50
N ILE A 44 -4.39 -2.23 -1.73
CA ILE A 44 -3.63 -0.98 -1.56
C ILE A 44 -3.00 -0.54 -2.88
N TRP A 45 -2.37 -1.47 -3.58
CA TRP A 45 -1.68 -1.24 -4.85
C TRP A 45 -2.58 -1.54 -6.04
N LYS A 46 -3.73 -0.85 -6.09
CA LYS A 46 -4.67 -0.88 -7.22
C LYS A 46 -4.59 0.42 -8.01
N GLY A 47 -4.37 0.34 -9.32
CA GLY A 47 -4.25 1.51 -10.17
C GLY A 47 -5.57 2.25 -10.44
N PRO A 48 -5.49 3.50 -10.92
CA PRO A 48 -4.32 4.11 -11.54
C PRO A 48 -3.32 4.69 -10.52
N ILE A 49 -2.05 4.30 -10.64
CA ILE A 49 -0.96 4.87 -9.82
C ILE A 49 0.14 5.39 -10.76
N LYS A 50 0.59 6.62 -10.49
CA LYS A 50 1.71 7.28 -11.18
C LYS A 50 2.86 7.50 -10.23
N ASP A 51 4.08 7.51 -10.75
CA ASP A 51 5.26 7.91 -9.99
C ASP A 51 5.33 9.44 -9.81
N GLN A 52 6.30 9.91 -9.05
CA GLN A 52 6.57 11.35 -8.86
C GLN A 52 6.81 12.09 -10.18
N ALA A 53 7.37 11.43 -11.20
CA ALA A 53 7.61 12.00 -12.52
C ALA A 53 6.36 11.99 -13.42
N GLY A 54 5.24 11.44 -12.94
CA GLY A 54 3.98 11.34 -13.67
C GLY A 54 3.89 10.16 -14.62
N LYS A 55 4.89 9.27 -14.64
CA LYS A 55 4.84 8.01 -15.40
C LYS A 55 3.86 7.07 -14.73
N GLU A 56 2.99 6.45 -15.52
CA GLU A 56 2.07 5.41 -15.03
C GLU A 56 2.85 4.16 -14.63
N ILE A 57 2.64 3.67 -13.41
CA ILE A 57 3.23 2.41 -12.93
C ILE A 57 2.20 1.31 -12.72
N LEU A 58 0.94 1.65 -12.50
CA LEU A 58 -0.18 0.70 -12.49
C LEU A 58 -1.34 1.32 -13.26
N LYS A 59 -1.88 0.59 -14.23
CA LYS A 59 -3.04 1.03 -15.02
C LYS A 59 -4.31 1.02 -14.19
N LYS A 60 -5.34 1.68 -14.70
CA LYS A 60 -6.67 1.61 -14.10
C LYS A 60 -7.09 0.15 -13.85
N ASP A 61 -7.51 -0.11 -12.60
CA ASP A 61 -7.99 -1.40 -12.11
C ASP A 61 -6.96 -2.54 -12.04
N GLU A 62 -5.70 -2.30 -12.45
CA GLU A 62 -4.59 -3.24 -12.27
C GLU A 62 -4.21 -3.34 -10.79
N VAL A 63 -4.11 -4.56 -10.27
CA VAL A 63 -3.66 -4.85 -8.90
C VAL A 63 -2.25 -5.41 -8.96
N ALA A 64 -1.32 -4.80 -8.23
CA ALA A 64 0.06 -5.25 -8.18
C ALA A 64 0.20 -6.66 -7.61
N ASP A 65 1.18 -7.42 -8.12
CA ASP A 65 1.60 -8.71 -7.58
C ASP A 65 2.83 -8.56 -6.65
N ASP A 66 3.16 -9.63 -5.93
CA ASP A 66 4.31 -9.65 -5.00
C ASP A 66 5.63 -9.31 -5.70
N LYS A 67 5.77 -9.62 -6.99
CA LYS A 67 6.96 -9.30 -7.78
C LYS A 67 7.09 -7.80 -7.98
N PHE A 68 5.99 -7.12 -8.32
CA PHE A 68 5.95 -5.66 -8.39
C PHE A 68 6.28 -5.05 -7.04
N LEU A 69 5.62 -5.53 -5.97
CA LEU A 69 5.82 -5.00 -4.62
C LEU A 69 7.27 -5.15 -4.13
N GLY A 70 7.90 -6.31 -4.40
CA GLY A 70 9.31 -6.54 -4.09
C GLY A 70 10.28 -5.72 -4.92
N GLY A 71 9.83 -5.13 -6.03
CA GLY A 71 10.64 -4.32 -6.95
C GLY A 71 10.47 -2.81 -6.80
N ILE A 72 9.71 -2.33 -5.80
CA ILE A 72 9.44 -0.89 -5.63
C ILE A 72 10.74 -0.13 -5.35
N ASN A 73 11.11 0.73 -6.29
CA ASN A 73 12.29 1.60 -6.25
C ASN A 73 11.98 3.02 -6.77
N PHE A 74 10.71 3.42 -6.63
CA PHE A 74 10.19 4.72 -7.04
C PHE A 74 9.31 5.27 -5.93
N TYR A 75 9.00 6.55 -6.01
CA TYR A 75 7.98 7.18 -5.19
C TYR A 75 6.74 7.48 -6.02
N VAL A 76 5.57 7.33 -5.42
CA VAL A 76 4.29 7.66 -6.07
C VAL A 76 4.11 9.18 -6.17
N LYS A 77 3.27 9.61 -7.10
CA LYS A 77 2.91 11.02 -7.27
C LYS A 77 2.43 11.63 -5.94
N GLY A 78 3.00 12.78 -5.57
CA GLY A 78 2.66 13.51 -4.34
C GLY A 78 3.58 13.23 -3.16
N VAL A 79 4.44 12.20 -3.22
CA VAL A 79 5.57 12.08 -2.29
C VAL A 79 6.61 13.13 -2.66
N GLU A 80 7.29 13.71 -1.68
CA GLU A 80 8.45 14.58 -1.88
C GLU A 80 9.72 13.86 -1.43
N GLY A 81 10.82 14.09 -2.14
CA GLY A 81 12.11 13.45 -1.88
C GLY A 81 12.63 12.64 -3.08
N LYS A 82 13.84 12.10 -2.92
CA LYS A 82 14.53 11.28 -3.94
C LYS A 82 14.77 9.89 -3.40
N VAL A 83 14.56 8.87 -4.23
CA VAL A 83 14.84 7.48 -3.84
C VAL A 83 16.34 7.35 -3.57
N PRO A 84 16.75 6.99 -2.33
CA PRO A 84 18.16 6.80 -2.01
C PRO A 84 18.78 5.69 -2.89
N GLY A 85 19.96 5.94 -3.46
CA GLY A 85 20.62 4.98 -4.35
C GLY A 85 19.95 4.79 -5.73
N GLY A 86 18.97 5.63 -6.08
CA GLY A 86 18.35 5.65 -7.42
C GLY A 86 19.30 6.14 -8.52
N ASP A 87 20.34 6.88 -8.15
CA ASP A 87 21.50 7.13 -9.00
C ASP A 87 22.35 5.85 -9.04
N LYS A 88 22.05 4.96 -9.98
CA LYS A 88 22.99 3.91 -10.37
C LYS A 88 24.26 4.58 -10.90
N LYS A 89 25.25 4.77 -10.02
CA LYS A 89 26.64 4.77 -10.45
C LYS A 89 27.05 3.35 -10.81
#